data_AF-A0A0Q6M2W2-F1
#
_entry.id   AF-A0A0Q6M2W2-F1
#
_cell.length_a   1.000
_cell.length_b   1.000
_cell.length_c   1.000
_cell.angle_alpha   90.00
_cell.angle_beta   90.00
_cell.angle_gamma   90.00
#
_symmetry.space_group_name_H-M   'P 1'
#
loop_
_entity.id
_entity.type
_entity.pdbx_description
1 polymer ?
#
loop_
_entity_poly.entity_id
_entity_poly.type
_entity_poly.pdbx_seq_one_letter_code
_entity_poly.pdbx_strand_id
1 'polypeptide(L)'
;MDDSIWLIGSIGYPPARRPGHTPVWRLRLRDWRIEPVTLLGLDNGPGWINRHRATRLSPHEIRVTGGNVLTGHGDETAKFPNTTDFVFDTKHLAWRAA
;
A
#
# COMPACT_ATOMS: atom_id res chain seq x y z
N MET A 1 7.59 21.51 -3.28
CA MET A 1 6.23 21.15 -2.87
C MET A 1 5.96 19.75 -3.40
N ASP A 2 5.37 18.87 -2.60
CA ASP A 2 5.08 17.49 -3.05
C ASP A 2 3.92 17.52 -4.05
N ASP A 3 4.22 17.32 -5.33
CA ASP A 3 3.22 17.38 -6.41
C ASP A 3 2.39 16.09 -6.54
N SER A 4 2.23 15.34 -5.45
CA SER A 4 1.59 14.03 -5.49
C SER A 4 0.89 13.66 -4.19
N ILE A 5 -0.28 13.04 -4.34
CA ILE A 5 -0.98 12.33 -3.28
C ILE A 5 -0.71 10.84 -3.48
N TRP A 6 -0.32 10.14 -2.41
CA TRP A 6 -0.10 8.70 -2.42
C TRP A 6 -1.30 8.00 -1.78
N LEU A 7 -1.86 7.03 -2.48
CA LEU A 7 -2.90 6.15 -1.96
C LEU A 7 -2.27 4.78 -1.72
N ILE A 8 -2.37 4.30 -0.48
CA ILE A 8 -1.78 3.03 -0.05
C ILE A 8 -2.90 2.18 0.54
N GLY A 9 -2.95 0.90 0.14
CA GLY A 9 -3.94 -0.05 0.61
C GLY A 9 -5.34 0.21 0.04
N SER A 10 -6.19 -0.81 0.11
CA SER A 10 -7.61 -0.72 -0.20
C SER A 10 -8.33 -1.97 0.29
N ILE A 11 -9.64 -1.89 0.51
CA ILE A 11 -10.45 -3.12 0.58
C ILE A 11 -10.68 -3.70 -0.82
N GLY A 12 -10.90 -2.82 -1.81
CA GLY A 12 -11.20 -3.15 -3.20
C GLY A 12 -12.55 -3.88 -3.39
N TYR A 13 -13.06 -3.81 -4.62
CA TYR A 13 -14.13 -4.71 -5.06
C TYR A 13 -13.59 -6.14 -5.19
N PRO A 14 -14.36 -7.19 -4.82
CA PRO A 14 -13.86 -8.55 -4.81
C PRO A 14 -13.08 -8.98 -6.06
N PRO A 15 -13.55 -8.69 -7.30
CA PRO A 15 -12.83 -9.10 -8.52
C PRO A 15 -11.47 -8.40 -8.73
N ALA A 16 -11.27 -7.26 -8.10
CA ALA A 16 -10.05 -6.44 -8.23
C ALA A 16 -9.02 -6.74 -7.14
N ARG A 17 -9.34 -7.60 -6.17
CA ARG A 17 -8.44 -7.92 -5.06
C ARG A 17 -7.27 -8.77 -5.56
N ARG A 18 -6.06 -8.41 -5.15
CA ARG A 18 -4.83 -9.17 -5.41
C ARG A 18 -4.11 -9.46 -4.10
N PRO A 19 -4.60 -10.42 -3.28
CA PRO A 19 -3.93 -10.83 -2.05
C PRO A 19 -2.42 -11.07 -2.26
N GLY A 20 -1.61 -10.75 -1.25
CA GLY A 20 -0.14 -10.76 -1.35
C GLY A 20 0.50 -9.50 -1.92
N HIS A 21 -0.25 -8.61 -2.59
CA HIS A 21 0.26 -7.34 -3.11
C HIS A 21 -0.30 -6.15 -2.33
N THR A 22 0.53 -5.15 -2.01
CA THR A 22 0.06 -3.88 -1.45
C THR A 22 -0.32 -2.93 -2.57
N PRO A 23 -1.61 -2.58 -2.76
CA PRO A 23 -1.97 -1.62 -3.79
C PRO A 23 -1.43 -0.24 -3.43
N VAL A 24 -0.65 0.36 -4.33
CA VAL A 24 -0.12 1.71 -4.21
C VAL A 24 -0.41 2.48 -5.49
N TRP A 25 -0.97 3.68 -5.34
CA TRP A 25 -1.28 4.58 -6.45
C TRP A 25 -0.70 5.96 -6.18
N ARG A 26 -0.35 6.64 -7.27
CA ARG A 26 0.12 8.02 -7.25
C ARG A 26 -0.84 8.89 -8.02
N LEU A 27 -1.45 9.86 -7.35
CA LEU A 27 -2.20 10.95 -7.98
C LEU A 27 -1.24 12.13 -8.19
N ARG A 28 -0.95 12.45 -9.45
CA ARG A 28 -0.12 13.60 -9.83
C ARG A 28 -0.98 14.86 -9.83
N LEU A 29 -0.61 15.86 -9.02
CA LEU A 29 -1.41 17.08 -8.81
C LEU A 29 -1.37 18.05 -10.00
N ARG A 30 -0.39 17.89 -10.88
CA ARG A 30 -0.19 18.78 -12.05
C ARG A 30 -1.21 18.52 -13.16
N ASP A 31 -1.60 17.27 -13.36
CA ASP A 31 -2.46 16.81 -14.45
C ASP A 31 -3.62 15.91 -13.99
N TRP A 32 -3.79 15.75 -12.67
CA TRP A 32 -4.84 14.97 -12.04
C TRP A 32 -4.87 13.48 -12.47
N ARG A 33 -3.76 12.97 -13.02
CA ARG A 33 -3.66 11.55 -13.41
C ARG A 33 -3.34 10.69 -12.21
N ILE A 34 -4.08 9.59 -12.08
CA ILE A 34 -3.81 8.54 -11.10
C ILE A 34 -3.20 7.33 -11.81
N GLU A 35 -2.06 6.87 -11.31
CA GLU A 35 -1.30 5.79 -11.91
C GLU A 35 -0.96 4.73 -10.85
N PRO A 36 -1.07 3.43 -11.16
CA PRO A 36 -0.60 2.39 -10.26
C PRO A 36 0.92 2.45 -10.19
N VAL A 37 1.47 2.17 -9.01
CA VAL A 37 2.91 2.22 -8.76
C VAL A 37 3.47 0.81 -8.88
N THR A 38 4.36 0.59 -9.84
CA THR A 38 5.12 -0.65 -9.93
C THR A 38 6.15 -0.67 -8.80
N LEU A 39 5.92 -1.53 -7.81
CA LEU A 39 6.80 -1.69 -6.65
C LEU A 39 8.02 -2.54 -7.00
N LEU A 40 9.19 -2.13 -6.51
CA LEU A 40 10.40 -2.96 -6.54
C LEU A 40 10.37 -3.92 -5.35
N GLY A 41 10.39 -5.23 -5.59
CA GLY A 41 10.34 -6.27 -4.54
C GLY A 41 8.94 -6.44 -3.95
N LEU A 42 8.04 -7.07 -4.72
CA LEU A 42 6.61 -7.26 -4.40
C LEU A 42 6.35 -7.90 -3.02
N ASP A 43 7.31 -8.66 -2.49
CA ASP A 43 7.15 -9.49 -1.28
C ASP A 43 7.47 -8.76 0.04
N ASN A 44 7.97 -7.52 -0.01
CA ASN A 44 8.45 -6.81 1.18
C ASN A 44 7.41 -5.86 1.82
N GLY A 45 6.21 -5.79 1.24
CA GLY A 45 5.13 -4.93 1.73
C GLY A 45 4.16 -5.66 2.67
N PRO A 46 3.20 -4.93 3.27
CA PRO A 46 2.18 -5.50 4.15
C PRO A 46 1.18 -6.45 3.46
N GLY A 47 1.21 -6.58 2.13
CA GLY A 47 0.20 -7.30 1.35
C GLY A 47 -1.09 -6.47 1.15
N TRP A 48 -2.19 -7.13 0.80
CA TRP A 48 -3.45 -6.46 0.45
C TRP A 48 -4.16 -5.90 1.69
N ILE A 49 -3.72 -4.72 2.12
CA ILE A 49 -4.03 -4.13 3.42
C ILE A 49 -5.16 -3.11 3.37
N ASN A 50 -6.03 -3.12 4.40
CA ASN A 50 -7.05 -2.09 4.65
C ASN A 50 -7.13 -1.72 6.14
N ARG A 51 -7.81 -0.61 6.47
CA ARG A 51 -7.98 -0.10 7.85
C ARG A 51 -6.65 0.11 8.60
N HIS A 52 -5.55 0.29 7.88
CA HIS A 52 -4.26 0.65 8.47
C HIS A 52 -4.20 2.15 8.74
N ARG A 53 -3.18 2.56 9.49
CA ARG A 53 -2.80 3.95 9.66
C ARG A 53 -1.60 4.25 8.76
N ALA A 54 -1.67 5.34 8.01
CA ALA A 54 -0.54 5.86 7.25
C ALA A 54 -0.07 7.19 7.87
N THR A 55 1.21 7.28 8.22
CA THR A 55 1.82 8.48 8.81
C THR A 55 3.05 8.85 8.00
N ARG A 56 3.13 10.11 7.55
CA ARG A 56 4.32 10.64 6.90
C ARG A 56 5.45 10.79 7.92
N LEU A 57 6.60 10.14 7.70
CA LEU A 57 7.78 10.24 8.56
C LEU A 57 8.77 11.29 8.07
N SER A 58 8.92 11.40 6.76
CA SER A 58 9.87 12.30 6.10
C SER A 58 9.31 12.75 4.74
N PRO A 59 10.03 13.57 3.96
CA PRO A 59 9.57 13.95 2.64
C PRO A 59 9.21 12.77 1.73
N HIS A 60 9.93 11.66 1.86
CA HIS A 60 9.80 10.50 0.98
C HIS A 60 9.31 9.23 1.65
N GLU A 61 9.10 9.22 2.97
CA GLU A 61 8.75 8.01 3.71
C GLU A 61 7.37 8.09 4.35
N ILE A 62 6.60 7.02 4.16
CA ILE A 62 5.28 6.83 4.76
C ILE A 62 5.29 5.54 5.57
N ARG A 63 5.05 5.64 6.88
CA ARG A 63 4.88 4.47 7.75
C ARG A 63 3.45 3.97 7.68
N VAL A 64 3.30 2.66 7.49
CA VAL A 64 2.03 1.94 7.54
C VAL A 64 2.04 1.03 8.76
N THR A 65 1.05 1.22 9.64
CA THR A 65 0.92 0.46 10.89
C THR A 65 -0.51 -0.06 11.10
N GLY A 66 -0.61 -1.21 11.77
CA GLY A 66 -1.89 -1.87 12.05
C GLY A 66 -2.70 -2.18 10.78
N GLY A 67 -4.00 -2.33 10.94
CA GLY A 67 -4.91 -2.71 9.85
C GLY A 67 -5.02 -4.22 9.66
N ASN A 68 -5.66 -4.62 8.57
CA ASN A 68 -5.89 -6.03 8.23
C ASN A 68 -5.37 -6.34 6.84
N VAL A 69 -4.63 -7.43 6.72
CA VAL A 69 -4.13 -8.00 5.46
C VAL A 69 -5.11 -9.06 4.98
N LEU A 70 -5.50 -8.96 3.72
CA LEU A 70 -6.29 -9.97 3.05
C LEU A 70 -5.39 -11.05 2.46
N THR A 71 -5.70 -12.32 2.75
CA THR A 71 -5.06 -13.49 2.17
C THR A 71 -6.11 -14.39 1.51
N GLY A 72 -5.67 -15.32 0.66
CA GLY A 72 -6.54 -16.25 -0.07
C GLY A 72 -6.71 -15.90 -1.55
N HIS A 73 -7.63 -16.59 -2.24
CA HIS A 73 -7.88 -16.41 -3.67
C HIS A 73 -9.37 -16.61 -3.99
N GLY A 74 -9.96 -15.75 -4.83
CA GLY A 74 -11.38 -15.85 -5.20
C GLY A 74 -12.32 -15.46 -4.05
N ASP A 75 -13.35 -16.29 -3.81
CA ASP A 75 -14.34 -16.06 -2.75
C ASP A 75 -13.84 -16.47 -1.35
N GLU A 76 -12.80 -17.28 -1.28
CA GLU A 76 -12.16 -17.71 -0.04
C GLU A 76 -11.10 -16.70 0.39
N THR A 77 -11.54 -15.60 0.98
CA THR A 77 -10.64 -14.58 1.53
C THR A 77 -10.74 -14.49 3.05
N ALA A 78 -9.58 -14.49 3.70
CA ALA A 78 -9.47 -14.31 5.14
C ALA A 78 -8.74 -12.99 5.45
N LYS A 79 -9.06 -12.39 6.60
CA LYS A 79 -8.44 -11.15 7.08
C LYS A 79 -7.64 -11.46 8.32
N PHE A 80 -6.39 -11.02 8.33
CA PHE A 80 -5.49 -11.16 9.47
C PHE A 80 -4.99 -9.78 9.91
N PRO A 81 -4.84 -9.53 11.22
CA PRO A 81 -4.21 -8.31 11.69
C PRO A 81 -2.80 -8.18 11.12
N ASN A 82 -2.46 -6.99 10.61
CA ASN A 82 -1.08 -6.67 10.30
C ASN A 82 -0.32 -6.43 11.63
N THR A 83 0.66 -7.28 11.93
CA THR A 83 1.46 -7.23 13.17
C THR A 83 2.82 -6.55 12.99
N THR A 84 3.17 -6.19 11.76
CA THR A 84 4.46 -5.58 11.41
C THR A 84 4.24 -4.17 10.87
N ASP A 85 5.10 -3.25 11.26
CA ASP A 85 5.11 -1.92 10.69
C ASP A 85 5.98 -1.89 9.44
N PHE A 86 5.54 -1.15 8.44
CA PHE A 86 6.25 -1.03 7.17
C PHE A 86 6.49 0.43 6.85
N VAL A 87 7.59 0.72 6.16
CA VAL A 87 7.84 2.03 5.56
C VAL A 87 7.88 1.90 4.05
N PHE A 88 7.08 2.73 3.39
CA PHE A 88 7.12 2.92 1.95
C PHE A 88 8.02 4.11 1.61
N ASP A 89 9.06 3.86 0.82
CA ASP A 89 9.91 4.89 0.25
C ASP A 89 9.37 5.30 -1.14
N THR A 90 8.82 6.50 -1.22
CA THR A 90 8.21 7.08 -2.43
C THR A 90 9.24 7.47 -3.51
N LYS A 91 10.53 7.55 -3.17
CA LYS A 91 11.62 7.82 -4.11
C LYS A 91 12.11 6.54 -4.77
N HIS A 92 12.29 5.48 -3.99
CA HIS A 92 12.75 4.18 -4.48
C HIS A 92 11.62 3.21 -4.84
N LEU A 93 10.37 3.57 -4.55
CA LEU A 93 9.17 2.76 -4.80
C LEU A 93 9.29 1.36 -4.17
N ALA A 94 9.80 1.33 -2.94
CA ALA A 94 10.15 0.11 -2.24
C ALA A 94 9.59 0.09 -0.82
N TRP A 95 9.35 -1.12 -0.32
CA TRP A 95 8.93 -1.37 1.05
C TRP A 95 10.09 -1.90 1.88
N ARG A 96 10.08 -1.58 3.16
CA ARG A 96 10.90 -2.21 4.19
C ARG A 96 10.10 -2.41 5.47
N ALA A 97 10.41 -3.45 6.23
CA ALA A 97 9.99 -3.55 7.62
C ALA A 97 10.60 -2.40 8.44
N ALA A 98 9.87 -1.96 9.48
CA ALA A 98 10.26 -0.88 10.37
C ALA A 98 10.66 -1.38 11.76
#